data_AF-A0A832YTX7-F1
#
_entry.id   AF-A0A832YTX7-F1
#
_cell.length_a   1.000
_cell.length_b   1.000
_cell.length_c   1.000
_cell.angle_alpha   90.00
_cell.angle_beta   90.00
_cell.angle_gamma   90.00
#
_symmetry.space_group_name_H-M   'P 1'
#
loop_
_entity.id
_entity.type
_entity.pdbx_description
1 polymer ?
#
loop_
_entity_poly.entity_id
_entity_poly.type
_entity_poly.pdbx_seq_one_letter_code
_entity_poly.pdbx_strand_id
1 'polypeptide(L)'
;MKRETLILIIVLILVAVPLLWVIQYLVLTPEDKLARYNVHSIEFKTIDGKNVSIIYQIKKPEEVDLSTDELDPKSKVEICYIVWYIYNHYDNVDEVQIISYYSKDNGLKEYYKFKIDRSSAKLAGLLNISEEDITSNVFHYYNKVIKLGKLKIYKN
;
A
#
# COMPACT_ATOMS: atom_id res chain seq x y z
N MET A 1 52.47 11.53 -7.82
CA MET A 1 51.60 10.45 -8.35
C MET A 1 50.95 9.58 -7.28
N LYS A 2 51.61 8.65 -6.56
CA LYS A 2 50.89 7.73 -5.63
C LYS A 2 50.12 8.40 -4.47
N ARG A 3 50.63 9.50 -3.90
CA ARG A 3 49.99 10.22 -2.78
C ARG A 3 48.78 11.04 -3.20
N GLU A 4 48.86 11.74 -4.33
CA GLU A 4 47.75 12.56 -4.83
C GLU A 4 46.56 11.69 -5.24
N THR A 5 46.82 10.55 -5.89
CA THR A 5 45.79 9.57 -6.22
C THR A 5 45.15 8.97 -4.97
N LEU A 6 45.93 8.69 -3.92
CA LEU A 6 45.41 8.19 -2.64
C LEU A 6 44.49 9.22 -1.96
N ILE A 7 44.90 10.50 -1.94
CA ILE A 7 44.08 11.58 -1.38
C ILE A 7 42.78 11.74 -2.15
N LEU A 8 42.84 11.67 -3.49
CA LEU A 8 41.67 11.77 -4.36
C LEU A 8 40.66 10.63 -4.11
N ILE A 9 41.14 9.40 -3.91
CA ILE A 9 40.29 8.25 -3.58
C ILE A 9 39.63 8.44 -2.20
N ILE A 10 40.37 8.92 -1.20
CA ILE A 10 39.82 9.15 0.15
C ILE A 10 38.73 10.23 0.12
N VAL A 11 38.97 11.33 -0.58
CA VAL A 11 37.97 12.40 -0.76
C VAL A 11 36.74 11.88 -1.49
N LEU A 12 36.92 11.06 -2.53
CA LEU A 12 35.81 10.46 -3.28
C LEU A 12 34.93 9.58 -2.38
N ILE A 13 35.54 8.74 -1.54
CA ILE A 13 34.81 7.87 -0.59
C ILE A 13 34.08 8.72 0.46
N LEU A 14 34.73 9.74 1.01
CA LEU A 14 34.13 10.64 2.01
C LEU A 14 32.93 11.42 1.47
N VAL A 15 32.86 11.68 0.16
CA VAL A 15 31.70 12.33 -0.47
C VAL A 15 30.64 11.32 -0.91
N ALA A 16 31.04 10.19 -1.50
CA ALA A 16 30.11 9.21 -2.06
C ALA A 16 29.36 8.42 -0.98
N VAL A 17 30.00 8.06 0.14
CA VAL A 17 29.38 7.24 1.20
C VAL A 17 28.22 7.98 1.89
N PRO A 18 28.35 9.25 2.31
CA PRO A 18 27.23 10.01 2.85
C PRO A 18 26.09 10.20 1.85
N LEU A 19 26.40 10.41 0.56
CA LEU A 19 25.38 10.52 -0.49
C LEU A 19 24.60 9.21 -0.65
N LEU A 20 25.28 8.06 -0.64
CA LEU A 20 24.62 6.75 -0.69
C LEU A 20 23.75 6.49 0.54
N TRP A 21 24.19 6.90 1.73
CA TRP A 21 23.39 6.84 2.97
C TRP A 21 22.14 7.70 2.89
N VAL A 22 22.27 8.94 2.39
CA VAL A 22 21.13 9.85 2.20
C VAL A 22 20.14 9.30 1.17
N ILE A 23 20.62 8.70 0.08
CA ILE A 23 19.76 8.06 -0.93
C ILE A 23 19.00 6.87 -0.32
N GLN A 24 19.68 5.98 0.42
CA GLN A 24 19.01 4.87 1.11
C GLN A 24 17.95 5.32 2.12
N TYR A 25 18.22 6.41 2.84
CA TYR A 25 17.26 6.97 3.80
C TYR A 25 16.08 7.68 3.12
N LEU A 26 16.28 8.25 1.93
CA LEU A 26 15.23 8.95 1.17
C LEU A 26 14.33 8.01 0.36
N VAL A 27 14.76 6.78 0.08
CA VAL A 27 13.88 5.77 -0.54
C VAL A 27 12.91 5.24 0.52
N LEU A 28 11.84 6.00 0.78
CA LEU A 28 10.70 5.52 1.55
C LEU A 28 10.16 4.26 0.90
N THR A 29 10.11 3.17 1.66
CA THR A 29 9.48 1.95 1.17
C THR A 29 7.97 2.18 1.00
N PRO A 30 7.31 1.41 0.13
CA PRO A 30 5.85 1.42 0.00
C PRO A 30 5.15 1.21 1.33
N GLU A 31 5.72 0.32 2.15
CA GLU A 31 5.32 0.06 3.52
C GLU A 31 5.43 1.31 4.38
N ASP A 32 6.54 2.06 4.30
CA ASP A 32 6.68 3.33 5.05
C ASP A 32 5.62 4.36 4.63
N LYS A 33 5.33 4.47 3.32
CA LYS A 33 4.31 5.39 2.81
C LYS A 33 2.90 4.98 3.25
N LEU A 34 2.65 3.68 3.37
CA LEU A 34 1.35 3.10 3.71
C LEU A 34 1.19 2.75 5.19
N ALA A 35 2.23 2.88 6.02
CA ALA A 35 2.20 2.60 7.45
C ALA A 35 1.12 3.39 8.19
N ARG A 36 0.83 4.62 7.72
CA ARG A 36 -0.25 5.48 8.25
C ARG A 36 -1.66 4.87 8.09
N TYR A 37 -1.80 3.86 7.24
CA TYR A 37 -3.02 3.09 7.01
C TYR A 37 -2.92 1.69 7.60
N ASN A 38 -2.08 1.48 8.62
CA ASN A 38 -1.89 0.20 9.29
C ASN A 38 -1.42 -0.94 8.36
N VAL A 39 -0.80 -0.61 7.22
CA VAL A 39 -0.16 -1.60 6.34
C VAL A 39 1.12 -2.07 7.00
N HIS A 40 1.22 -3.38 7.20
CA HIS A 40 2.35 -4.01 7.86
C HIS A 40 3.35 -4.61 6.85
N SER A 41 2.84 -5.20 5.77
CA SER A 41 3.68 -5.76 4.71
C SER A 41 2.96 -5.74 3.37
N ILE A 42 3.75 -5.69 2.30
CA ILE A 42 3.27 -5.81 0.92
C ILE A 42 4.07 -6.92 0.25
N GLU A 43 3.38 -7.88 -0.34
CA GLU A 43 3.98 -8.98 -1.08
C GLU A 43 3.61 -8.89 -2.55
N PHE A 44 4.58 -9.10 -3.43
CA PHE A 44 4.36 -9.21 -4.86
C PHE A 44 4.52 -10.68 -5.27
N LYS A 45 3.47 -11.27 -5.83
CA LYS A 45 3.44 -12.69 -6.22
C LYS A 45 2.77 -12.85 -7.57
N THR A 46 3.15 -13.89 -8.31
CA THR A 46 2.42 -14.30 -9.50
C THR A 46 1.41 -15.37 -9.12
N ILE A 47 0.12 -15.12 -9.35
CA ILE A 47 -0.98 -16.05 -9.09
C ILE A 47 -1.78 -16.20 -10.37
N ASP A 48 -1.95 -17.43 -10.87
CA ASP A 48 -2.67 -17.72 -12.11
C ASP A 48 -2.19 -16.88 -13.32
N GLY A 49 -0.90 -16.60 -13.39
CA GLY A 49 -0.28 -15.80 -14.46
C GLY A 49 -0.48 -14.27 -14.33
N LYS A 50 -1.12 -13.79 -13.27
CA LYS A 50 -1.26 -12.36 -12.95
C LYS A 50 -0.24 -11.93 -11.90
N ASN A 51 0.31 -10.73 -12.04
CA ASN A 51 1.11 -10.09 -11.00
C ASN A 51 0.19 -9.48 -9.94
N VAL A 52 0.16 -10.10 -8.76
CA VAL A 52 -0.69 -9.72 -7.64
C VAL A 52 0.13 -9.02 -6.57
N SER A 53 -0.34 -7.86 -6.12
CA SER A 53 0.13 -7.22 -4.89
C SER A 53 -0.81 -7.56 -3.75
N ILE A 54 -0.30 -8.21 -2.70
CA ILE A 54 -1.04 -8.58 -1.50
C ILE A 54 -0.60 -7.67 -0.36
N ILE A 55 -1.54 -6.90 0.16
CA ILE A 55 -1.33 -5.92 1.22
C ILE A 55 -1.91 -6.48 2.51
N TYR A 56 -1.06 -6.61 3.52
CA TYR A 56 -1.45 -7.07 4.86
C TYR A 56 -1.62 -5.87 5.78
N GLN A 57 -2.84 -5.69 6.29
CA GLN A 57 -3.15 -4.65 7.29
C GLN A 57 -3.43 -5.28 8.65
N ILE A 58 -2.98 -4.63 9.72
CA ILE A 58 -3.27 -5.04 11.11
C ILE A 58 -3.90 -3.87 11.85
N LYS A 59 -5.21 -3.95 12.08
CA LYS A 59 -5.99 -2.95 12.82
C LYS A 59 -6.00 -3.25 14.31
N LYS A 60 -6.14 -2.19 15.11
CA LYS A 60 -6.44 -2.35 16.53
C LYS A 60 -7.92 -2.72 16.70
N PRO A 61 -8.29 -3.59 17.66
CA PRO A 61 -9.66 -4.03 17.82
C PRO A 61 -10.68 -2.90 18.06
N GLU A 62 -10.28 -1.79 18.67
CA GLU A 62 -11.13 -0.60 18.85
C GLU A 62 -11.43 0.16 17.55
N GLU A 63 -10.69 -0.10 16.47
CA GLU A 63 -10.90 0.51 15.14
C GLU A 63 -11.84 -0.33 14.26
N VAL A 64 -12.29 -1.48 14.75
CA VAL A 64 -13.06 -2.45 13.98
C VAL A 64 -14.50 -2.45 14.45
N ASP A 65 -15.40 -2.06 13.55
CA ASP A 65 -16.83 -2.25 13.75
C ASP A 65 -17.26 -3.60 13.16
N LEU A 66 -17.66 -4.51 14.03
CA LEU A 66 -18.19 -5.84 13.67
C LEU A 66 -19.71 -5.93 13.81
N SER A 67 -20.37 -4.83 14.19
CA SER A 67 -21.81 -4.80 14.45
C SER A 67 -22.65 -4.70 13.16
N THR A 68 -22.03 -4.30 12.05
CA THR A 68 -22.71 -4.08 10.77
C THR A 68 -22.13 -4.93 9.64
N ASP A 69 -22.87 -5.04 8.53
CA ASP A 69 -22.35 -5.58 7.25
C ASP A 69 -21.59 -4.51 6.45
N GLU A 70 -21.24 -3.38 7.07
CA GLU A 70 -20.53 -2.30 6.42
C GLU A 70 -19.14 -2.11 7.01
N LEU A 71 -18.20 -1.70 6.16
CA LEU A 71 -16.91 -1.21 6.64
C LEU A 71 -17.09 0.13 7.32
N ASP A 72 -16.32 0.33 8.40
CA ASP A 72 -16.20 1.63 9.05
C ASP A 72 -15.65 2.68 8.06
N PRO A 73 -15.99 3.97 8.22
CA PRO A 73 -15.56 5.02 7.29
C PRO A 73 -14.04 5.10 7.09
N LYS A 74 -13.24 4.78 8.11
CA LYS A 74 -11.78 4.81 8.02
C LYS A 74 -11.26 3.69 7.12
N SER A 75 -11.76 2.47 7.26
CA SER A 75 -11.44 1.34 6.36
C SER A 75 -11.85 1.62 4.91
N LYS A 76 -12.97 2.33 4.68
CA LYS A 76 -13.38 2.75 3.33
C LYS A 76 -12.33 3.66 2.67
N VAL A 77 -11.82 4.63 3.42
CA VAL A 77 -10.75 5.55 2.98
C VAL A 77 -9.45 4.79 2.71
N GLU A 78 -9.05 3.90 3.63
CA GLU A 78 -7.82 3.11 3.52
C GLU A 78 -7.79 2.24 2.27
N ILE A 79 -8.85 1.47 2.01
CA ILE A 79 -8.95 0.63 0.80
C ILE A 79 -8.74 1.48 -0.44
N CYS A 80 -9.44 2.61 -0.52
CA CYS A 80 -9.39 3.47 -1.69
C CYS A 80 -7.98 4.04 -1.93
N TYR A 81 -7.32 4.51 -0.85
CA TYR A 81 -5.98 5.06 -0.95
C TYR A 81 -4.93 3.99 -1.27
N ILE A 82 -4.99 2.81 -0.65
CA ILE A 82 -4.05 1.72 -0.90
C ILE A 82 -4.12 1.28 -2.36
N VAL A 83 -5.33 1.06 -2.89
CA VAL A 83 -5.54 0.69 -4.29
C VAL A 83 -5.00 1.76 -5.23
N TRP A 84 -5.31 3.03 -4.96
CA TRP A 84 -4.77 4.15 -5.73
C TRP A 84 -3.24 4.14 -5.72
N TYR A 85 -2.62 4.05 -4.55
CA TYR A 85 -1.18 4.12 -4.38
C TYR A 85 -0.48 3.01 -5.17
N ILE A 86 -0.92 1.75 -5.00
CA ILE A 86 -0.30 0.61 -5.67
C ILE A 86 -0.39 0.76 -7.19
N TYR A 87 -1.55 1.08 -7.75
CA TYR A 87 -1.68 1.17 -9.21
C TYR A 87 -0.96 2.36 -9.85
N ASN A 88 -0.74 3.45 -9.10
CA ASN A 88 -0.01 4.63 -9.60
C ASN A 88 1.51 4.52 -9.41
N HIS A 89 2.01 3.58 -8.59
CA HIS A 89 3.45 3.37 -8.38
C HIS A 89 3.98 2.07 -9.01
N TYR A 90 3.10 1.10 -9.30
CA TYR A 90 3.46 -0.20 -9.86
C TYR A 90 2.69 -0.48 -11.14
N ASP A 91 3.31 -0.22 -12.29
CA ASP A 91 2.69 -0.45 -13.60
C ASP A 91 2.50 -1.93 -13.95
N ASN A 92 3.32 -2.80 -13.37
CA ASN A 92 3.31 -4.24 -13.61
C ASN A 92 2.32 -5.02 -12.72
N VAL A 93 1.58 -4.36 -11.82
CA VAL A 93 0.59 -5.01 -10.97
C VAL A 93 -0.75 -5.10 -11.70
N ASP A 94 -1.26 -6.33 -11.82
CA ASP A 94 -2.50 -6.69 -12.48
C ASP A 94 -3.70 -6.77 -11.51
N GLU A 95 -3.45 -7.19 -10.26
CA GLU A 95 -4.47 -7.30 -9.21
C GLU A 95 -3.93 -6.81 -7.86
N VAL A 96 -4.76 -6.07 -7.14
CA VAL A 96 -4.49 -5.64 -5.76
C VAL A 96 -5.41 -6.43 -4.83
N GLN A 97 -4.83 -7.09 -3.84
CA GLN A 97 -5.54 -7.78 -2.76
C GLN A 97 -5.18 -7.13 -1.42
N ILE A 98 -6.18 -6.74 -0.64
CA ILE A 98 -6.01 -6.22 0.71
C ILE A 98 -6.60 -7.23 1.69
N ILE A 99 -5.78 -7.69 2.63
CA ILE A 99 -6.19 -8.58 3.70
C ILE A 99 -5.99 -7.84 5.02
N SER A 100 -7.10 -7.42 5.63
CA SER A 100 -7.07 -6.74 6.91
C SER A 100 -7.32 -7.74 8.04
N TYR A 101 -6.47 -7.69 9.05
CA TYR A 101 -6.59 -8.41 10.30
C TYR A 101 -6.86 -7.44 11.45
N TYR A 102 -7.26 -8.00 12.59
CA TYR A 102 -7.25 -7.31 13.87
C TYR A 102 -6.80 -8.27 14.97
N SER A 103 -6.18 -7.70 16.01
CA SER A 103 -5.74 -8.49 17.17
C SER A 103 -6.93 -8.85 18.06
N LYS A 104 -7.13 -10.14 18.31
CA LYS A 104 -8.14 -10.66 19.25
C LYS A 104 -7.71 -12.01 19.79
N ASP A 105 -7.90 -12.23 21.10
CA ASP A 105 -7.66 -13.52 21.78
C ASP A 105 -6.27 -14.13 21.51
N ASN A 106 -5.19 -13.33 21.63
CA ASN A 106 -3.80 -13.74 21.34
C ASN A 106 -3.53 -14.19 19.89
N GLY A 107 -4.41 -13.86 18.95
CA GLY A 107 -4.24 -14.16 17.54
C GLY A 107 -4.64 -13.00 16.62
N LEU A 108 -4.44 -13.20 15.33
CA LEU A 108 -4.96 -12.34 14.28
C LEU A 108 -6.23 -12.95 13.71
N LYS A 109 -7.30 -12.16 13.68
CA LYS A 109 -8.56 -12.53 13.02
C LYS A 109 -8.75 -11.68 11.77
N GLU A 110 -9.21 -12.29 10.69
CA GLU A 110 -9.53 -11.57 9.46
C GLU A 110 -10.71 -10.64 9.71
N TYR A 111 -10.56 -9.36 9.36
CA TYR A 111 -11.64 -8.38 9.37
C TYR A 111 -12.30 -8.29 8.00
N TYR A 112 -11.51 -8.05 6.94
CA TYR A 112 -12.01 -8.03 5.59
C TYR A 112 -10.94 -8.49 4.59
N LYS A 113 -11.43 -8.95 3.44
CA LYS A 113 -10.64 -9.16 2.23
C LYS A 113 -11.24 -8.36 1.10
N PHE A 114 -10.42 -7.56 0.44
CA PHE A 114 -10.80 -6.82 -0.74
C PHE A 114 -9.88 -7.19 -1.89
N LYS A 115 -10.43 -7.30 -3.10
CA LYS A 115 -9.61 -7.41 -4.31
C LYS A 115 -10.19 -6.67 -5.49
N ILE A 116 -9.32 -6.16 -6.35
CA ILE A 116 -9.69 -5.46 -7.58
C ILE A 116 -8.60 -5.62 -8.64
N ASP A 117 -8.99 -5.89 -9.88
CA ASP A 117 -8.09 -5.93 -11.03
C ASP A 117 -7.77 -4.51 -11.54
N ARG A 118 -6.61 -4.33 -12.20
CA ARG A 118 -6.16 -3.04 -12.76
C ARG A 118 -7.16 -2.45 -13.75
N SER A 119 -7.78 -3.29 -14.56
CA SER A 119 -8.81 -2.87 -15.53
C SER A 119 -10.03 -2.27 -14.82
N SER A 120 -10.50 -2.89 -13.74
CA SER A 120 -11.57 -2.37 -12.89
C SER A 120 -11.18 -1.08 -12.20
N ALA A 121 -9.95 -0.96 -11.67
CA ALA A 121 -9.45 0.29 -11.09
C ALA A 121 -9.35 1.41 -12.14
N LYS A 122 -8.98 1.10 -13.38
CA LYS A 122 -8.98 2.04 -14.50
C LYS A 122 -10.39 2.53 -14.81
N LEU A 123 -11.38 1.64 -14.85
CA LEU A 123 -12.79 2.00 -15.02
C LEU A 123 -13.33 2.85 -13.86
N ALA A 124 -12.83 2.62 -12.64
CA ALA A 124 -13.13 3.47 -11.49
C ALA A 124 -12.55 4.89 -11.61
N GLY A 125 -11.61 5.11 -12.54
CA GLY A 125 -10.89 6.38 -12.71
C GLY A 125 -9.80 6.61 -11.66
N LEU A 126 -9.22 5.53 -11.12
CA LEU A 126 -8.17 5.62 -10.09
C LEU A 126 -6.74 5.73 -10.65
N LEU A 127 -6.54 5.41 -11.92
CA LEU A 127 -5.23 5.48 -12.55
C LEU A 127 -4.95 6.90 -13.02
N ASN A 128 -3.73 7.37 -12.80
CA ASN A 128 -3.21 8.67 -13.22
C ASN A 128 -3.95 9.88 -12.62
N ILE A 129 -4.47 9.73 -11.39
CA ILE A 129 -5.03 10.85 -10.62
C ILE A 129 -4.05 11.26 -9.52
N SER A 130 -4.05 12.54 -9.15
CA SER A 130 -3.13 13.06 -8.12
C SER A 130 -3.49 12.58 -6.71
N GLU A 131 -2.53 12.66 -5.76
CA GLU A 131 -2.80 12.38 -4.33
C GLU A 131 -3.86 13.35 -3.76
N GLU A 132 -3.88 14.59 -4.27
CA GLU A 132 -4.84 15.62 -3.87
C GLU A 132 -6.26 15.24 -4.32
N ASP A 133 -6.43 14.84 -5.58
CA ASP A 133 -7.73 14.46 -6.14
C ASP A 133 -8.36 13.28 -5.40
N ILE A 134 -7.56 12.24 -5.12
CA ILE A 134 -8.03 11.07 -4.39
C ILE A 134 -8.41 11.43 -2.95
N THR A 135 -7.61 12.29 -2.29
CA THR A 135 -7.87 12.70 -0.91
C THR A 135 -9.14 13.54 -0.79
N SER A 136 -9.37 14.48 -1.72
CA SER A 136 -10.57 15.31 -1.73
C SER A 136 -11.85 14.57 -2.11
N ASN A 137 -11.74 13.47 -2.86
CA ASN A 137 -12.90 12.75 -3.41
C ASN A 137 -12.93 11.27 -2.98
N VAL A 138 -12.31 10.93 -1.86
CA VAL A 138 -12.04 9.53 -1.49
C VAL A 138 -13.30 8.66 -1.42
N PHE A 139 -14.41 9.17 -0.88
CA PHE A 139 -15.66 8.41 -0.80
C PHE A 139 -16.33 8.18 -2.16
N HIS A 140 -16.18 9.14 -3.09
CA HIS A 140 -16.65 8.98 -4.46
C HIS A 140 -15.89 7.87 -5.18
N TYR A 141 -14.56 7.87 -5.06
CA TYR A 141 -13.73 6.81 -5.63
C TYR A 141 -13.97 5.45 -4.93
N TYR A 142 -14.08 5.43 -3.60
CA TYR A 142 -14.41 4.23 -2.84
C TYR A 142 -15.69 3.56 -3.36
N ASN A 143 -16.75 4.33 -3.58
CA ASN A 143 -18.01 3.80 -4.10
C ASN A 143 -17.88 3.15 -5.48
N LYS A 144 -16.97 3.64 -6.33
CA LYS A 144 -16.68 3.02 -7.63
C LYS A 144 -15.84 1.76 -7.45
N VAL A 145 -14.80 1.83 -6.62
CA VAL A 145 -13.88 0.74 -6.30
C VAL A 145 -14.63 -0.46 -5.74
N ILE A 146 -15.53 -0.24 -4.79
CA ILE A 146 -16.24 -1.32 -4.11
C ILE A 146 -17.26 -2.02 -5.02
N LYS A 147 -17.82 -1.29 -5.99
CA LYS A 147 -18.73 -1.83 -7.00
C LYS A 147 -18.00 -2.67 -8.06
N LEU A 148 -16.75 -2.33 -8.36
CA LEU A 148 -15.96 -2.98 -9.42
C LEU A 148 -14.99 -4.05 -8.88
N GLY A 149 -14.69 -4.00 -7.58
CA GLY A 149 -13.92 -5.00 -6.86
C GLY A 149 -14.80 -6.04 -6.16
N LYS A 150 -14.17 -6.90 -5.38
CA LYS A 150 -14.82 -7.91 -4.56
C LYS A 150 -14.43 -7.70 -3.10
N LEU A 151 -15.38 -7.30 -2.28
CA LEU A 151 -15.23 -7.16 -0.84
C LEU A 151 -15.88 -8.35 -0.13
N LYS A 152 -15.19 -8.90 0.86
CA LYS A 152 -15.74 -9.83 1.84
C LYS A 152 -15.41 -9.32 3.24
N ILE A 153 -16.44 -9.06 4.04
CA ILE A 153 -16.31 -8.70 5.45
C ILE A 153 -16.54 -9.97 6.28
N TYR A 154 -15.70 -10.16 7.29
CA TYR A 154 -15.77 -11.28 8.20
C TYR A 154 -16.32 -10.78 9.53
N LYS A 155 -17.39 -11.45 9.99
CA LYS A 155 -17.97 -11.24 11.31
C LYS A 155 -17.44 -12.30 12.28
N ASN A 156 -17.41 -11.97 13.56
CA ASN A 156 -17.26 -12.99 14.61
C ASN A 156 -18.50 -13.87 14.66
#